data_AF-A0A7C2ZY99-F1
#
_entry.id   AF-A0A7C2ZY99-F1
#
_cell.length_a   1.000
_cell.length_b   1.000
_cell.length_c   1.000
_cell.angle_alpha   90.00
_cell.angle_beta   90.00
_cell.angle_gamma   90.00
#
_symmetry.space_group_name_H-M   'P 1'
#
loop_
_entity.id
_entity.type
_entity.pdbx_description
1 polymer ?
#
loop_
_entity_poly.entity_id
_entity_poly.type
_entity_poly.pdbx_seq_one_letter_code
_entity_poly.pdbx_strand_id
1 'polypeptide(L)'
;MDGKAANHEHRAMTRDEVRAFDKWAIEQLGLPGVVLMENAGRGCVEVIVHRLGEVADKTVATLCGTGNNGGDGYVIARHLANRGAAVRLAIAGDPA
;
A
#
# COMPACT_ATOMS: atom_id res chain seq x y z
N MET A 1 -13.00 31.96 -6.35
CA MET A 1 -13.51 30.83 -7.15
C MET A 1 -13.66 29.68 -6.18
N ASP A 2 -14.87 29.51 -5.67
CA ASP A 2 -15.17 28.55 -4.60
C ASP A 2 -15.25 27.13 -5.17
N GLY A 3 -14.12 26.43 -5.16
CA GLY A 3 -14.05 25.01 -5.47
C GLY A 3 -14.63 24.20 -4.31
N LYS A 4 -15.96 24.13 -4.20
CA LYS A 4 -16.61 23.14 -3.34
C LYS A 4 -16.14 21.77 -3.79
N ALA A 5 -15.36 21.09 -2.95
CA ALA A 5 -15.03 19.68 -3.13
C ALA A 5 -16.36 18.92 -3.34
N ALA A 6 -16.51 18.29 -4.50
CA ALA A 6 -17.66 17.43 -4.75
C ALA A 6 -17.70 16.36 -3.66
N ASN A 7 -18.83 16.28 -2.94
CA ASN A 7 -19.10 15.19 -2.00
C ASN A 7 -19.20 13.91 -2.83
N HIS A 8 -18.06 13.25 -3.04
CA HIS A 8 -18.04 11.90 -3.58
C HIS A 8 -18.46 10.96 -2.47
N GLU A 9 -19.58 10.29 -2.66
CA GLU A 9 -20.02 9.24 -1.77
C GLU A 9 -19.00 8.08 -1.86
N HIS A 10 -18.19 7.91 -0.83
CA HIS A 10 -17.20 6.84 -0.78
C HIS A 10 -17.83 5.58 -0.19
N ARG A 11 -18.05 4.56 -1.03
CA ARG A 11 -18.53 3.24 -0.59
C ARG A 11 -17.35 2.34 -0.26
N ALA A 12 -17.30 1.83 0.98
CA ALA A 12 -16.37 0.78 1.33
C ALA A 12 -16.73 -0.52 0.59
N MET A 13 -15.76 -1.10 -0.11
CA MET A 13 -15.91 -2.39 -0.77
C MET A 13 -15.67 -3.53 0.23
N THR A 14 -16.43 -4.62 0.08
CA THR A 14 -16.13 -5.89 0.73
C THR A 14 -14.83 -6.48 0.18
N ARG A 15 -14.24 -7.44 0.91
CA ARG A 15 -13.05 -8.16 0.47
C ARG A 15 -13.23 -8.81 -0.90
N ASP A 16 -14.39 -9.40 -1.14
CA ASP A 16 -14.64 -10.13 -2.38
C ASP A 16 -14.87 -9.18 -3.57
N GLU A 17 -15.45 -8.00 -3.32
CA GLU A 17 -15.53 -6.92 -4.31
C GLU A 17 -14.15 -6.37 -4.68
N VAL A 18 -13.26 -6.13 -3.71
CA VAL A 18 -11.87 -5.67 -3.99
C VAL A 18 -11.13 -6.71 -4.83
N ARG A 19 -11.23 -7.99 -4.47
CA ARG A 19 -10.62 -9.09 -5.25
C ARG A 19 -11.17 -9.19 -6.67
N ALA A 20 -12.47 -9.01 -6.83
CA ALA A 20 -13.09 -9.00 -8.15
C ALA A 20 -12.61 -7.81 -9.00
N PHE A 21 -12.42 -6.65 -8.36
CA PHE A 21 -11.91 -5.45 -9.03
C PHE A 21 -10.44 -5.60 -9.44
N ASP A 22 -9.58 -6.12 -8.57
CA ASP A 22 -8.18 -6.41 -8.89
C ASP A 22 -8.08 -7.41 -10.04
N LYS A 23 -8.90 -8.49 -10.00
CA LYS A 23 -8.97 -9.48 -11.09
C LYS A 23 -9.39 -8.83 -12.40
N TRP A 24 -10.42 -8.00 -12.38
CA TRP A 24 -10.87 -7.26 -13.56
C TRP A 24 -9.76 -6.36 -14.12
N ALA A 25 -9.04 -5.62 -13.28
CA ALA A 25 -7.93 -4.77 -13.71
C ALA A 25 -6.80 -5.59 -14.35
N ILE A 26 -6.48 -6.76 -13.80
CA ILE A 26 -5.47 -7.66 -14.35
C ILE A 26 -5.90 -8.22 -15.71
N GLU A 27 -7.12 -8.75 -15.80
CA GLU A 27 -7.59 -9.48 -16.97
C GLU A 27 -8.05 -8.57 -18.11
N GLN A 28 -8.70 -7.45 -17.79
CA GLN A 28 -9.33 -6.58 -18.79
C GLN A 28 -8.46 -5.38 -19.16
N LEU A 29 -7.67 -4.85 -18.21
CA LEU A 29 -6.76 -3.73 -18.47
C LEU A 29 -5.31 -4.18 -18.69
N GLY A 30 -5.00 -5.46 -18.47
CA GLY A 30 -3.65 -6.00 -18.62
C GLY A 30 -2.66 -5.48 -17.55
N LEU A 31 -3.15 -4.93 -16.44
CA LEU A 31 -2.31 -4.42 -15.37
C LEU A 31 -1.76 -5.59 -14.53
N PRO A 32 -0.44 -5.83 -14.48
CA PRO A 32 0.10 -6.91 -13.66
C PRO A 32 -0.23 -6.70 -12.17
N GLY A 33 -0.56 -7.78 -11.45
CA GLY A 33 -0.90 -7.69 -10.02
C GLY A 33 0.20 -7.02 -9.17
N VAL A 34 1.47 -7.21 -9.54
CA VAL A 34 2.61 -6.53 -8.90
C VAL A 34 2.57 -5.00 -9.06
N VAL A 35 2.00 -4.48 -10.15
CA VAL A 35 1.80 -3.04 -10.35
C VAL A 35 0.67 -2.52 -9.47
N LEU A 36 -0.39 -3.31 -9.26
CA LEU A 36 -1.46 -2.97 -8.32
C LEU A 36 -0.91 -2.90 -6.88
N MET A 37 -0.12 -3.90 -6.48
CA MET A 37 0.58 -3.94 -5.19
C MET A 37 1.54 -2.75 -5.01
N GLU A 38 2.31 -2.42 -6.05
CA GLU A 38 3.21 -1.25 -6.05
C GLU A 38 2.44 0.05 -5.79
N ASN A 39 1.28 0.22 -6.43
CA ASN A 39 0.45 1.39 -6.28
C ASN A 39 -0.18 1.47 -4.88
N ALA A 40 -0.66 0.34 -4.34
CA ALA A 40 -1.22 0.27 -2.99
C ALA A 40 -0.17 0.67 -1.94
N GLY A 41 1.00 0.02 -1.96
CA GLY A 41 2.07 0.32 -1.02
C GLY A 41 2.63 1.74 -1.16
N ARG A 42 2.82 2.26 -2.39
CA ARG A 42 3.22 3.66 -2.61
C ARG A 42 2.20 4.63 -2.03
N GLY A 43 0.91 4.41 -2.27
CA GLY A 43 -0.17 5.22 -1.72
C GLY A 43 -0.16 5.25 -0.19
N CYS A 44 0.06 4.10 0.47
CA CYS A 44 0.25 4.04 1.92
C CYS A 44 1.42 4.90 2.39
N VAL A 45 2.55 4.88 1.69
CA VAL A 45 3.72 5.70 2.05
C VAL A 45 3.44 7.19 1.93
N GLU A 46 2.67 7.63 0.92
CA GLU A 46 2.27 9.04 0.84
C GLU A 46 1.42 9.46 2.04
N VAL A 47 0.48 8.62 2.47
CA VAL A 47 -0.31 8.90 3.68
C VAL A 47 0.56 8.91 4.93
N ILE A 48 1.52 8.01 5.05
CA ILE A 48 2.47 7.96 6.18
C ILE A 48 3.28 9.25 6.26
N VAL A 49 3.91 9.67 5.16
CA VAL A 49 4.72 10.89 5.12
C VAL A 49 3.86 12.14 5.34
N HIS A 50 2.67 12.19 4.74
CA HIS A 50 1.74 13.29 4.98
C HIS A 50 1.35 13.42 6.45
N ARG A 51 1.16 12.30 7.17
CA ARG A 51 0.73 12.31 8.58
C ARG A 51 1.87 12.48 9.57
N LEU A 52 3.05 11.93 9.28
CA LEU A 52 4.17 11.84 10.23
C LEU A 52 5.34 12.79 9.89
N GLY A 53 5.25 13.52 8.78
CA GLY A 53 6.31 14.36 8.25
C GLY A 53 7.39 13.55 7.53
N GLU A 54 8.55 14.18 7.33
CA GLU A 54 9.73 13.51 6.77
C GLU A 54 10.08 12.26 7.59
N VAL A 55 10.42 11.18 6.89
CA VAL A 55 10.71 9.87 7.50
C VAL A 55 12.21 9.56 7.55
N ALA A 56 13.04 10.43 6.99
CA ALA A 56 14.49 10.33 7.11
C ALA A 56 14.88 10.25 8.60
N ASP A 57 15.85 9.38 8.91
CA ASP A 57 16.37 9.12 10.25
C ASP A 57 15.37 8.51 11.26
N LYS A 58 14.11 8.26 10.87
CA LYS A 58 13.16 7.52 11.72
C LYS A 58 13.40 6.02 11.61
N THR A 59 13.19 5.31 12.72
CA THR A 59 13.11 3.85 12.70
C THR A 59 11.68 3.41 12.45
N VAL A 60 11.46 2.57 11.43
CA VAL A 60 10.14 2.03 11.10
C VAL A 60 10.17 0.51 11.18
N ALA A 61 9.27 -0.07 11.96
CA ALA A 61 9.03 -1.50 11.96
C ALA A 61 7.89 -1.84 10.99
N THR A 62 8.12 -2.76 10.07
CA THR A 62 7.11 -3.30 9.15
C THR A 62 6.87 -4.76 9.48
N LEU A 63 5.61 -5.10 9.80
CA LEU A 63 5.19 -6.45 10.18
C LEU A 63 4.32 -7.03 9.06
N CYS A 64 4.88 -7.96 8.29
CA CYS A 64 4.25 -8.53 7.11
C CYS A 64 3.71 -9.94 7.39
N GLY A 65 2.51 -10.24 6.89
CA GLY A 65 2.05 -11.63 6.74
C GLY A 65 2.61 -12.30 5.49
N THR A 66 2.19 -13.54 5.21
CA THR A 66 2.59 -14.31 4.01
C THR A 66 1.69 -14.09 2.78
N GLY A 67 0.61 -13.31 2.91
CA GLY A 67 -0.32 -13.00 1.81
C GLY A 67 -0.01 -11.70 1.07
N ASN A 68 -0.94 -11.27 0.21
CA ASN A 68 -0.80 -10.05 -0.61
C ASN A 68 -0.51 -8.79 0.20
N ASN A 69 -1.19 -8.60 1.34
CA ASN A 69 -0.92 -7.48 2.25
C ASN A 69 0.50 -7.51 2.81
N GLY A 70 1.10 -8.70 2.94
CA GLY A 70 2.52 -8.84 3.27
C GLY A 70 3.39 -8.25 2.17
N GLY A 71 3.08 -8.56 0.90
CA GLY A 71 3.68 -7.95 -0.28
C GLY A 71 3.57 -6.43 -0.30
N ASP A 72 2.39 -5.88 0.01
CA ASP A 72 2.21 -4.42 0.17
C ASP A 72 3.15 -3.87 1.27
N GLY A 73 3.30 -4.59 2.37
CA GLY A 73 4.24 -4.27 3.44
C GLY A 73 5.69 -4.21 2.95
N TYR A 74 6.14 -5.13 2.09
CA TYR A 74 7.47 -5.07 1.46
C TYR A 74 7.62 -3.84 0.56
N VAL A 75 6.59 -3.49 -0.21
CA VAL A 75 6.58 -2.25 -1.02
C VAL A 75 6.71 -1.02 -0.13
N ILE A 76 5.91 -0.93 0.94
CA ILE A 76 5.96 0.16 1.92
C ILE A 76 7.35 0.27 2.54
N ALA A 77 7.89 -0.85 3.03
CA ALA A 77 9.22 -0.93 3.62
C ALA A 77 10.30 -0.42 2.66
N ARG A 78 10.28 -0.86 1.39
CA ARG A 78 11.24 -0.40 0.37
C ARG A 78 11.12 1.10 0.12
N HIS A 79 9.90 1.63 -0.02
CA HIS A 79 9.70 3.07 -0.26
C HIS A 79 10.13 3.93 0.92
N LEU A 80 9.90 3.47 2.16
CA LEU A 80 10.37 4.17 3.36
C LEU A 80 11.91 4.12 3.47
N ALA A 81 12.53 2.97 3.19
CA ALA A 81 13.98 2.85 3.14
C ALA A 81 14.60 3.77 2.07
N ASN A 82 13.99 3.84 0.87
CA ASN A 82 14.41 4.77 -0.19
C ASN A 82 14.28 6.25 0.21
N ARG A 83 13.42 6.57 1.20
CA ARG A 83 13.27 7.91 1.79
C ARG A 83 14.17 8.16 3.01
N GLY A 84 15.12 7.25 3.28
CA GLY A 84 16.10 7.41 4.36
C GLY A 84 15.65 6.91 5.74
N ALA A 85 14.52 6.20 5.84
CA ALA A 85 14.11 5.58 7.09
C ALA A 85 14.95 4.32 7.39
N ALA A 86 15.28 4.11 8.67
CA ALA A 86 15.86 2.86 9.16
C ALA A 86 14.76 1.80 9.31
N VAL A 87 14.54 1.00 8.27
CA VAL A 87 13.46 0.02 8.23
C VAL A 87 13.89 -1.32 8.84
N ARG A 88 13.05 -1.85 9.73
CA ARG A 88 13.13 -3.22 10.27
C ARG A 88 11.92 -4.00 9.80
N LEU A 89 12.12 -5.01 8.95
CA LEU A 89 11.04 -5.84 8.45
C LEU A 89 11.02 -7.19 9.19
N ALA A 90 9.84 -7.61 9.61
CA ALA A 90 9.60 -8.96 10.11
C ALA A 90 8.45 -9.60 9.33
N ILE A 91 8.61 -10.88 8.97
CA ILE A 91 7.55 -11.69 8.40
C ILE A 91 7.02 -12.66 9.46
N ALA A 92 5.70 -12.76 9.56
CA ALA A 92 5.01 -13.69 10.44
C ALA A 92 4.10 -14.61 9.61
N GLY A 93 4.42 -15.89 9.61
CA GLY A 93 3.62 -16.94 9.00
C GLY A 93 4.42 -18.23 8.90
N ASP A 94 3.74 -19.29 8.50
CA ASP A 94 4.36 -20.60 8.37
C ASP A 94 5.40 -20.57 7.23
N PRO A 95 6.60 -21.15 7.44
CA PRO A 95 7.54 -21.35 6.36
C PRO A 95 6.89 -22.20 5.26
N ALA A 96 7.03 -21.76 4.01
CA ALA A 96 6.62 -22.55 2.85
C ALA A 96 7.61 -23.70 2.58
#